data_AF-A0AA88AGX3-F1
#
_entry.id   AF-A0AA88AGX3-F1
#
_cell.length_a   1.000
_cell.length_b   1.000
_cell.length_c   1.000
_cell.angle_alpha   90.00
_cell.angle_beta   90.00
_cell.angle_gamma   90.00
#
_symmetry.space_group_name_H-M   'P 1'
#
loop_
_entity.id
_entity.type
_entity.pdbx_description
1 polymer ?
#
loop_
_entity_poly.entity_id
_entity_poly.type
_entity_poly.pdbx_seq_one_letter_code
_entity_poly.pdbx_strand_id
1 'polypeptide(L)'
;MVVRDRAPALLNSLSYALVQPINAALITEVLKVEVLVRHWTQKDELVSSSVISEAVKKLMVSEESDEARKRAKKLGHELRKATAEGGPHVKQ
;
A
#
# COMPACT_ATOMS: atom_id res chain seq x y z
N MET A 1 16.71 -37.38 -9.38
CA MET A 1 16.74 -36.41 -8.28
C MET A 1 16.89 -35.02 -8.90
N VAL A 2 15.78 -34.29 -9.07
CA VAL A 2 15.78 -32.98 -9.73
C VAL A 2 15.85 -31.91 -8.65
N VAL A 3 17.05 -31.42 -8.36
CA VAL A 3 17.25 -30.20 -7.57
C VAL A 3 17.01 -29.04 -8.52
N ARG A 4 15.73 -28.70 -8.75
CA ARG A 4 15.35 -27.47 -9.45
C ARG A 4 15.29 -26.36 -8.41
N ASP A 5 16.34 -25.57 -8.43
CA ASP A 5 16.43 -24.15 -8.08
C ASP A 5 15.10 -23.48 -7.65
N ARG A 6 14.73 -23.66 -6.37
CA ARG A 6 13.60 -22.97 -5.72
C ARG A 6 14.06 -21.73 -4.93
N ALA A 7 15.34 -21.40 -4.95
CA ALA A 7 15.91 -20.29 -4.20
C ALA A 7 15.27 -18.91 -4.54
N PRO A 8 15.02 -18.54 -5.81
CA PRO A 8 14.46 -17.21 -6.11
C PRO A 8 12.98 -17.07 -5.73
N ALA A 9 12.19 -18.15 -5.78
CA ALA A 9 10.79 -18.13 -5.37
C ALA A 9 10.64 -17.96 -3.85
N LEU A 10 11.51 -18.60 -3.07
CA LEU A 10 11.54 -18.46 -1.62
C LEU A 10 11.99 -17.04 -1.20
N LEU A 11 13.02 -16.49 -1.86
CA LEU A 11 13.50 -15.13 -1.59
C LEU A 11 12.44 -14.06 -1.88
N ASN A 12 11.71 -14.17 -2.99
CA ASN A 12 10.60 -13.27 -3.28
C ASN A 12 9.45 -13.43 -2.27
N SER A 13 9.12 -14.66 -1.87
CA SER A 13 8.07 -14.89 -0.87
C SER A 13 8.42 -14.31 0.51
N LEU A 14 9.69 -14.37 0.92
CA LEU A 14 10.23 -13.74 2.13
C LEU A 14 10.18 -12.21 2.04
N SER A 15 10.53 -11.65 0.87
CA SER A 15 10.41 -10.22 0.61
C SER A 15 8.96 -9.75 0.72
N TYR A 16 8.00 -10.40 0.05
CA TYR A 16 6.59 -10.02 0.15
C TYR A 16 6.01 -10.25 1.55
N ALA A 17 6.42 -11.29 2.26
CA ALA A 17 5.96 -11.57 3.62
C ALA A 17 6.38 -10.49 4.63
N LEU A 18 7.53 -9.85 4.43
CA LEU A 18 8.03 -8.77 5.28
C LEU A 18 7.60 -7.39 4.79
N VAL A 19 7.66 -7.15 3.48
CA VAL A 19 7.46 -5.83 2.87
C VAL A 19 5.99 -5.46 2.80
N GLN A 20 5.07 -6.39 2.53
CA GLN A 20 3.64 -6.05 2.45
C GLN A 20 3.03 -5.58 3.79
N PRO A 21 3.29 -6.22 4.94
CA PRO A 21 2.79 -5.71 6.22
C PRO A 21 3.38 -4.33 6.56
N ILE A 22 4.67 -4.12 6.27
CA ILE A 22 5.33 -2.82 6.53
C ILE A 22 4.73 -1.74 5.63
N ASN A 23 4.50 -2.03 4.35
CA ASN A 23 3.85 -1.10 3.43
C ASN A 23 2.40 -0.84 3.84
N ALA A 24 1.66 -1.85 4.31
CA ALA A 24 0.32 -1.66 4.86
C ALA A 24 0.38 -0.69 6.05
N ALA A 25 1.20 -0.95 7.07
CA ALA A 25 1.35 -0.05 8.21
C ALA A 25 1.78 1.37 7.81
N LEU A 26 2.69 1.50 6.84
CA LEU A 26 3.11 2.81 6.32
C LEU A 26 1.93 3.58 5.68
N ILE A 27 1.13 2.92 4.85
CA ILE A 27 0.01 3.56 4.14
C ILE A 27 -1.15 3.82 5.11
N THR A 28 -1.40 2.94 6.08
CA THR A 28 -2.49 3.00 7.07
C THR A 28 -2.19 3.98 8.20
N GLU A 29 -1.08 3.77 8.90
CA GLU A 29 -0.82 4.38 10.21
C GLU A 29 -0.06 5.69 10.09
N VAL A 30 0.89 5.73 9.15
CA VAL A 30 1.81 6.88 8.97
C VAL A 30 1.25 7.87 7.95
N LEU A 31 1.02 7.42 6.71
CA LEU A 31 0.58 8.28 5.62
C LEU A 31 -0.94 8.53 5.66
N LYS A 32 -1.70 7.57 6.17
CA LYS A 32 -3.17 7.58 6.27
C LYS A 32 -3.85 7.87 4.91
N VAL A 33 -3.36 7.27 3.82
CA VAL A 33 -3.83 7.57 2.44
C VAL A 33 -4.72 6.48 1.84
N GLU A 34 -5.42 5.73 2.67
CA GLU A 34 -6.10 4.50 2.26
C GLU A 34 -7.51 4.33 2.84
N VAL A 35 -8.16 3.25 2.42
CA VAL A 35 -9.37 2.71 3.03
C VAL A 35 -9.14 1.23 3.28
N LEU A 36 -9.13 0.84 4.55
CA LEU A 36 -8.90 -0.54 4.96
C LEU A 36 -10.09 -1.43 4.57
N VAL A 37 -9.84 -2.39 3.67
CA VAL A 37 -10.85 -3.40 3.29
C VAL A 37 -10.88 -4.55 4.30
N ARG A 38 -9.70 -4.91 4.82
CA ARG A 38 -9.50 -5.98 5.80
C ARG A 38 -8.14 -5.82 6.48
N HIS A 39 -8.05 -6.19 7.75
CA HIS A 39 -6.79 -6.17 8.48
C HIS A 39 -5.77 -7.20 7.94
N TRP A 40 -4.48 -6.86 7.98
CA TRP A 40 -3.41 -7.72 7.48
C TRP A 40 -3.35 -9.08 8.19
N THR A 41 -3.70 -9.13 9.47
CA THR A 41 -3.76 -10.38 10.26
C THR A 41 -4.75 -11.41 9.70
N GLN A 42 -5.71 -10.98 8.87
CA GLN A 42 -6.73 -11.84 8.25
C GLN A 42 -6.44 -12.07 6.75
N LYS A 43 -5.20 -11.90 6.30
CA LYS A 43 -4.84 -11.91 4.86
C LYS A 43 -5.26 -13.19 4.11
N ASP A 44 -5.32 -14.33 4.79
CA ASP A 44 -5.61 -15.63 4.19
C ASP A 44 -7.13 -15.94 4.13
N GLU A 45 -7.96 -15.08 4.74
CA GLU A 45 -9.42 -15.23 4.68
C GLU A 45 -9.97 -14.86 3.30
N LEU A 46 -11.18 -15.28 2.96
CA LEU A 46 -11.86 -14.79 1.75
C LEU A 46 -12.63 -13.51 2.07
N VAL A 47 -12.37 -12.45 1.31
CA VAL A 47 -13.16 -11.22 1.40
C VAL A 47 -14.40 -11.37 0.52
N SER A 48 -15.59 -11.24 1.11
CA SER A 48 -16.84 -11.30 0.35
C SER A 48 -17.01 -10.08 -0.55
N SER A 49 -17.79 -10.25 -1.63
CA SER A 49 -18.17 -9.14 -2.51
C SER A 49 -18.90 -8.02 -1.78
N SER A 50 -19.67 -8.34 -0.73
CA SER A 50 -20.35 -7.35 0.11
C SER A 50 -19.36 -6.46 0.87
N VAL A 51 -18.31 -7.04 1.47
CA VAL A 51 -17.26 -6.29 2.16
C VAL A 51 -16.51 -5.37 1.19
N ILE A 52 -16.20 -5.87 -0.01
CA ILE A 52 -15.58 -5.06 -1.06
C ILE A 52 -16.49 -3.90 -1.46
N SER A 53 -17.79 -4.15 -1.68
CA SER A 53 -18.75 -3.13 -2.06
C SER A 53 -18.85 -2.01 -1.00
N GLU A 54 -18.92 -2.37 0.27
CA GLU A 54 -18.95 -1.39 1.37
C GLU A 54 -17.64 -0.61 1.49
N ALA A 55 -16.49 -1.25 1.31
CA ALA A 55 -15.21 -0.55 1.30
C ALA A 55 -15.12 0.46 0.13
N VAL A 56 -15.61 0.10 -1.06
CA VAL A 56 -15.68 1.01 -2.22
C VAL A 56 -16.64 2.17 -1.95
N LYS A 57 -17.81 1.93 -1.37
CA LYS A 57 -18.75 3.02 -1.00
C LYS A 57 -18.11 3.95 0.04
N LYS A 58 -17.49 3.40 1.08
CA LYS A 58 -16.75 4.18 2.09
C LYS A 58 -15.68 5.01 1.42
N LEU A 59 -14.92 4.42 0.49
CA LEU A 59 -13.91 5.13 -0.30
C LEU A 59 -14.51 6.25 -1.13
N MET A 60 -15.73 6.18 -1.62
CA MET A 60 -16.30 7.23 -2.46
C MET A 60 -16.98 8.35 -1.68
N VAL A 61 -17.60 8.03 -0.54
CA VAL A 61 -18.59 8.91 0.11
C VAL A 61 -18.14 9.42 1.49
N SER A 62 -17.21 8.74 2.17
CA SER A 62 -16.86 9.13 3.54
C SER A 62 -15.91 10.32 3.60
N GLU A 63 -16.09 11.17 4.62
CA GLU A 63 -15.18 12.27 4.94
C GLU A 63 -13.74 11.78 5.18
N GLU A 64 -13.59 10.65 5.88
CA GLU A 64 -12.30 9.97 6.09
C GLU A 64 -11.59 9.68 4.76
N SER A 65 -12.33 9.20 3.75
CA SER A 65 -11.76 8.92 2.43
C SER A 65 -11.44 10.20 1.63
N ASP A 66 -12.20 11.28 1.83
CA ASP A 66 -11.92 12.59 1.22
C ASP A 66 -10.62 13.18 1.77
N GLU A 67 -10.41 13.08 3.08
CA GLU A 67 -9.15 13.46 3.71
C GLU A 67 -7.99 12.60 3.22
N ALA A 68 -8.18 11.28 3.10
CA ALA A 68 -7.19 10.38 2.52
C ALA A 68 -6.81 10.79 1.09
N ARG A 69 -7.77 11.15 0.23
CA ARG A 69 -7.52 11.69 -1.12
C ARG A 69 -6.75 13.00 -1.10
N LYS A 70 -7.08 13.93 -0.19
CA LYS A 70 -6.35 15.20 -0.04
C LYS A 70 -4.89 14.96 0.37
N ARG A 71 -4.65 14.07 1.33
CA ARG A 71 -3.31 13.64 1.74
C ARG A 71 -2.54 13.01 0.58
N ALA A 72 -3.15 12.08 -0.14
CA ALA A 72 -2.54 11.42 -1.30
C ALA A 72 -2.15 12.42 -2.41
N LYS A 73 -3.02 13.40 -2.71
CA LYS A 73 -2.72 14.47 -3.68
C LYS A 73 -1.52 15.32 -3.25
N LYS A 74 -1.47 15.72 -1.97
CA LYS A 74 -0.35 16.49 -1.41
C LYS A 74 0.94 15.68 -1.46
N LEU A 75 0.91 14.43 -0.99
CA LEU A 75 2.07 13.53 -1.01
C LEU A 75 2.62 13.34 -2.43
N GLY A 76 1.75 13.05 -3.40
CA GLY A 76 2.17 12.89 -4.79
C GLY A 76 2.75 14.17 -5.40
N HIS A 77 2.26 15.35 -5.00
CA HIS A 77 2.82 16.63 -5.42
C HIS A 77 4.23 16.85 -4.86
N GLU A 78 4.43 16.60 -3.57
CA GLU A 78 5.75 16.73 -2.94
C GLU A 78 6.75 15.70 -3.49
N LEU A 79 6.32 14.46 -3.75
CA LEU A 79 7.16 13.45 -4.40
C LEU A 79 7.61 13.90 -5.79
N ARG A 80 6.70 14.39 -6.63
CA ARG A 80 7.05 14.90 -7.97
C ARG A 80 8.03 16.07 -7.90
N LYS A 81 7.90 16.97 -6.92
CA LYS A 81 8.88 18.04 -6.68
C LYS A 81 10.23 17.49 -6.26
N ALA A 82 10.27 16.49 -5.38
CA ALA A 82 11.50 15.91 -4.88
C ALA A 82 12.31 15.21 -5.99
N THR A 83 11.62 14.64 -6.98
CA THR A 83 12.21 13.92 -8.12
C THR A 83 12.39 14.77 -9.37
N ALA A 84 11.92 16.02 -9.39
CA ALA A 84 12.17 16.95 -10.49
C ALA A 84 13.65 17.37 -10.51
N GLU A 85 14.17 17.75 -11.68
CA GLU A 85 15.55 18.25 -11.81
C GLU A 85 15.81 19.40 -10.83
N GLY A 86 16.88 19.27 -10.03
CA GLY A 86 17.22 20.22 -8.96
C GLY A 86 16.49 20.00 -7.62
N GLY A 87 15.63 18.97 -7.52
CA GLY A 87 15.06 18.51 -6.26
C GLY A 87 16.12 17.95 -5.30
N PRO A 88 15.83 17.90 -3.99
CA PRO A 88 16.79 17.47 -2.97
C PRO A 88 17.31 16.03 -3.16
N HIS A 89 16.63 15.20 -3.97
CA HIS A 89 17.13 13.87 -4.36
C HIS A 89 17.96 13.85 -5.64
N VAL A 90 17.80 14.84 -6.52
CA VAL A 90 18.50 14.92 -7.82
C VAL A 90 19.82 15.70 -7.72
N LYS A 91 20.02 16.44 -6.62
CA LYS A 91 21.32 17.05 -6.28
C LYS A 91 22.17 16.10 -5.43
N GLN A 92 22.81 15.11 -6.07
CA GLN A 92 24.04 14.49 -5.59
C GLN A 92 25.03 14.40 -6.74
#